data_AF-A0A2E8J612-F1
#
_entry.id   AF-A0A2E8J612-F1
#
_cell.length_a   1.000
_cell.length_b   1.000
_cell.length_c   1.000
_cell.angle_alpha   90.00
_cell.angle_beta   90.00
_cell.angle_gamma   90.00
#
_symmetry.space_group_name_H-M   'P 1'
#
loop_
_entity.id
_entity.type
_entity.pdbx_description
1 polymer ?
#
loop_
_entity_poly.entity_id
_entity_poly.type
_entity_poly.pdbx_seq_one_letter_code
_entity_poly.pdbx_strand_id
1 'polypeptide(L)' 'MLTCKDVSDVASDYMDGPTTLLQQINFRLHLLMCVHCRRYFQQLKLAAGIAGKYELPAEPSDDETDALISKLNKQKT' A
#
# COMPACT_ATOMS: atom_id res chain seq x y z
N MET A 1 -7.06 15.52 -20.30
CA MET A 1 -6.89 16.16 -18.98
C MET A 1 -7.09 15.08 -17.94
N LEU A 2 -6.13 14.82 -17.07
CA LEU A 2 -6.37 13.93 -15.92
C LEU A 2 -7.25 14.67 -14.92
N THR A 3 -8.33 14.03 -14.51
CA THR A 3 -9.16 14.46 -13.39
C THR A 3 -8.54 13.98 -12.08
N CYS A 4 -8.94 14.58 -10.96
CA CYS A 4 -8.49 14.15 -9.63
C CYS A 4 -8.81 12.66 -9.35
N LYS A 5 -9.83 12.10 -10.00
CA LYS A 5 -10.22 10.68 -9.91
C LYS A 5 -9.26 9.79 -10.71
N ASP A 6 -8.89 10.19 -11.91
CA ASP A 6 -7.90 9.46 -12.70
C ASP A 6 -6.53 9.43 -11.98
N VAL A 7 -6.21 10.48 -11.21
CA VAL A 7 -5.01 10.54 -10.37
C VAL A 7 -5.06 9.51 -9.24
N SER A 8 -6.21 9.24 -8.61
CA SER A 8 -6.28 8.19 -7.59
C SER A 8 -6.15 6.79 -8.18
N ASP A 9 -6.73 6.58 -9.37
CA ASP A 9 -6.70 5.28 -10.04
C ASP A 9 -5.27 4.96 -10.52
N VAL A 10 -4.58 5.93 -11.11
CA VAL A 10 -3.18 5.77 -11.57
C VAL A 10 -2.18 5.83 -10.41
N ALA A 11 -2.55 6.30 -9.22
CA ALA A 11 -1.63 6.39 -8.08
C ALA A 11 -1.15 5.01 -7.64
N SER A 12 -2.04 4.01 -7.57
CA SER A 12 -1.67 2.64 -7.22
C SER A 12 -0.75 2.03 -8.29
N ASP A 13 -1.12 2.16 -9.57
CA ASP A 13 -0.30 1.70 -10.70
C ASP A 13 1.08 2.39 -10.75
N TYR A 14 1.15 3.66 -10.33
CA TYR A 14 2.40 4.40 -10.19
C TYR A 14 3.28 3.87 -9.04
N MET A 15 2.68 3.28 -8.00
CA MET A 15 3.41 2.65 -6.89
C MET A 15 3.88 1.23 -7.21
N ASP A 16 3.09 0.46 -7.97
CA ASP A 16 3.37 -0.94 -8.27
C ASP A 16 4.20 -1.15 -9.56
N GLY A 17 4.14 -0.21 -10.52
CA GLY A 17 4.93 -0.19 -11.76
C GLY A 17 4.44 -1.21 -12.80
N PRO A 18 4.01 -0.80 -14.02
CA PRO A 18 4.67 0.17 -14.90
C PRO A 18 3.68 1.14 -15.59
N THR A 19 3.68 2.41 -15.19
CA THR A 19 2.97 3.47 -15.93
C THR A 19 3.85 3.98 -17.08
N THR A 20 3.26 4.22 -18.26
CA THR A 20 3.97 4.78 -19.42
C THR A 20 4.59 6.13 -19.03
N LEU A 21 5.80 6.45 -19.52
CA LEU A 21 6.53 7.70 -19.17
C LEU A 21 5.65 8.97 -19.33
N LEU A 22 4.76 8.96 -20.32
CA LEU A 22 3.81 10.05 -20.57
C LEU A 22 2.78 10.23 -19.44
N GLN A 23 2.30 9.13 -18.85
CA GLN A 23 1.37 9.16 -17.71
C GLN A 23 2.07 9.70 -16.46
N GLN A 24 3.33 9.31 -16.23
CA GLN A 24 4.12 9.83 -15.10
C GLN A 24 4.33 11.35 -15.18
N ILE A 25 4.57 11.87 -16.39
CA ILE A 25 4.74 13.32 -16.60
C ILE A 25 3.41 14.05 -16.36
N ASN A 26 2.31 13.57 -16.94
CA ASN A 26 1.00 14.19 -16.73
C ASN A 26 0.56 14.14 -15.26
N PHE A 27 0.83 13.04 -14.56
CA PHE A 27 0.57 12.90 -13.13
C PHE A 27 1.37 13.93 -12.31
N ARG A 28 2.69 14.06 -12.55
CA ARG A 28 3.53 15.07 -11.89
C ARG A 28 3.05 16.49 -12.15
N LEU A 29 2.68 16.81 -13.39
CA LEU A 29 2.12 18.12 -13.74
C LEU A 29 0.82 18.40 -12.99
N HIS A 30 -0.07 17.41 -12.88
CA HIS A 30 -1.31 17.55 -12.13
C HIS A 30 -1.05 17.77 -10.62
N LEU A 31 -0.12 17.03 -10.00
CA LEU A 31 0.27 17.24 -8.60
C LEU A 31 0.93 18.61 -8.35
N LEU A 32 1.54 19.21 -9.37
CA LEU A 32 2.08 20.57 -9.28
C LEU A 32 0.97 21.63 -9.31
N MET A 33 -0.11 21.38 -10.05
CA MET A 33 -1.23 22.32 -10.21
C MET A 33 -2.34 22.15 -9.17
N CYS A 34 -2.54 20.94 -8.63
CA CYS A 34 -3.60 20.63 -7.67
C CYS A 34 -3.04 20.27 -6.29
N VAL A 35 -3.25 21.19 -5.32
CA VAL A 35 -2.78 21.04 -3.93
C VAL A 35 -3.46 19.86 -3.22
N HIS A 36 -4.72 19.56 -3.54
CA HIS A 36 -5.45 18.44 -2.95
C HIS A 36 -4.83 17.09 -3.34
N CYS A 37 -4.58 16.89 -4.64
CA CYS A 37 -3.92 15.69 -5.14
C CYS A 37 -2.49 15.55 -4.60
N ARG A 38 -1.76 16.67 -4.44
CA ARG A 38 -0.43 16.66 -3.80
C ARG A 38 -0.49 16.16 -2.35
N ARG A 39 -1.44 16.66 -1.54
CA ARG A 39 -1.62 16.24 -0.15
C ARG A 39 -2.03 14.76 -0.06
N TYR A 40 -2.97 14.34 -0.90
CA TYR A 40 -3.40 12.95 -0.98
C TYR A 40 -2.23 12.01 -1.29
N PHE A 41 -1.42 12.34 -2.29
CA PHE A 41 -0.27 11.50 -2.67
C PHE A 41 0.81 11.45 -1.58
N GLN A 42 1.01 12.53 -0.83
CA GLN A 42 1.92 12.51 0.33
C GLN A 42 1.42 11.57 1.44
N GLN A 43 0.12 11.59 1.73
CA GLN A 43 -0.49 10.66 2.69
C GLN A 43 -0.35 9.21 2.22
N LEU A 44 -0.62 8.96 0.94
CA LEU A 44 -0.49 7.63 0.34
C LEU A 44 0.96 7.12 0.42
N LYS A 45 1.95 7.96 0.10
CA LYS A 45 3.37 7.63 0.21
C LYS A 45 3.79 7.32 1.64
N LEU A 46 3.25 8.03 2.63
CA LEU A 46 3.48 7.74 4.05
C LEU A 46 2.87 6.39 4.44
N ALA A 47 1.62 6.13 4.05
CA ALA A 47 0.95 4.85 4.32
C ALA A 47 1.71 3.67 3.69
N ALA A 48 2.11 3.79 2.42
CA ALA A 48 2.90 2.78 1.74
C ALA A 48 4.30 2.61 2.33
N GLY A 49 4.93 3.70 2.78
CA GLY A 49 6.23 3.65 3.47
C GLY A 49 6.15 2.98 4.84
N ILE A 50 5.02 3.09 5.54
CA ILE A 50 4.77 2.36 6.80
C ILE A 50 4.52 0.88 6.48
N ALA A 51 3.66 0.59 5.49
CA ALA A 51 3.35 -0.78 5.08
C ALA A 51 4.60 -1.53 4.59
N GLY A 52 5.43 -0.92 3.75
CA GLY A 52 6.66 -1.52 3.25
C GLY A 52 7.80 -1.62 4.27
N LYS A 53 7.74 -0.86 5.38
CA LYS A 53 8.64 -1.03 6.52
C LYS A 53 8.16 -2.09 7.50
N TYR A 54 6.89 -2.47 7.42
CA TYR A 54 6.36 -3.58 8.17
C TYR A 54 6.74 -4.85 7.40
N GLU A 55 7.83 -5.49 7.80
CA GLU A 55 8.00 -6.91 7.51
C GLU A 55 6.80 -7.61 8.13
N LEU A 56 5.82 -7.95 7.29
CA LEU A 56 4.76 -8.87 7.69
C LEU A 56 5.49 -10.10 8.24
N PRO A 57 5.24 -10.49 9.51
CA PRO A 57 5.78 -11.73 10.03
C PRO A 57 5.50 -12.81 9.00
N ALA A 58 6.53 -13.61 8.68
CA ALA A 58 6.35 -14.78 7.82
C ALA A 58 5.10 -15.53 8.31
N GLU A 59 4.22 -15.92 7.40
CA GLU A 59 3.00 -16.63 7.80
C GLU A 59 3.43 -17.81 8.68
N PRO A 60 2.85 -17.92 9.90
CA PRO A 60 3.26 -18.95 10.84
C PRO A 60 3.07 -20.31 10.16
N SER A 61 4.05 -21.20 10.30
CA SER A 61 3.92 -22.52 9.68
C SER A 61 2.74 -23.29 10.28
N ASP A 62 2.19 -24.22 9.51
CA ASP A 62 1.10 -25.09 9.98
C ASP A 62 1.48 -25.76 11.32
N ASP A 63 2.74 -26.18 11.48
CA ASP A 63 3.28 -26.74 12.72
C ASP A 63 3.23 -25.77 13.92
N GLU A 64 3.50 -24.47 13.71
CA GLU A 64 3.43 -23.45 14.75
C GLU A 64 1.98 -23.16 15.16
N THR A 65 1.06 -23.20 14.20
CA THR A 65 -0.38 -23.03 14.47
C THR A 65 -0.96 -24.21 15.25
N ASP A 66 -0.60 -25.45 14.90
CA ASP A 66 -0.99 -26.67 15.62
C ASP A 66 -0.42 -26.72 17.05
N ALA A 67 0.82 -26.25 17.23
CA ALA A 67 1.44 -26.10 18.54
C ALA A 67 0.71 -25.06 19.42
N LEU A 68 0.13 -24.01 18.83
CA LEU A 68 -0.67 -23.01 19.55
C LEU A 68 -2.05 -23.56 19.94
N ILE A 69 -2.72 -24.24 19.02
CA ILE A 69 -4.04 -24.87 19.25
C ILE A 69 -3.96 -25.89 20.39
N SER A 70 -2.91 -26.72 20.40
CA SER A 70 -2.69 -27.71 21.45
C SER A 70 -2.39 -27.09 22.82
N LYS A 71 -1.72 -25.94 22.90
CA LYS A 71 -1.52 -25.17 24.15
C LYS A 71 -2.82 -24.56 24.67
N LEU A 72 -3.66 -24.02 23.78
CA LEU A 72 -4.96 -23.43 24.14
C LEU A 72 -5.94 -24.49 24.67
N ASN A 73 -5.94 -25.70 24.10
CA ASN A 73 -6.77 -26.80 24.59
C ASN A 73 -6.34 -27.31 25.98
N LYS A 74 -5.04 -27.23 26.31
CA LYS A 74 -4.52 -27.62 27.64
C LYS A 74 -4.85 -26.61 28.75
N GLN A 75 -5.07 -25.33 28.42
CA GLN A 75 -5.48 -24.31 29.39
C GLN A 75 -6.97 -24.35 29.75
N LYS A 76 -7.78 -25.11 29.00
CA LYS A 76 -9.22 -25.26 29.23
C LYS A 76 -9.59 -26.42 30.17
N THR A 77 -8.61 -27.05 30.83
CA THR A 77 -8.81 -28.07 31.87
C THR A 77 -8.30 -27.54 33.19
#